data_AF-A0A6N7ZPE0-F1
#
_entry.id   AF-A0A6N7ZPE0-F1
#
_cell.length_a   1.000
_cell.length_b   1.000
_cell.length_c   1.000
_cell.angle_alpha   90.00
_cell.angle_beta   90.00
_cell.angle_gamma   90.00
#
_symmetry.space_group_name_H-M   'P 1'
#
loop_
_entity.id
_entity.type
_entity.pdbx_description
1 polymer ?
#
loop_
_entity_poly.entity_id
_entity_poly.type
_entity_poly.pdbx_seq_one_letter_code
_entity_poly.pdbx_strand_id
1 'polypeptide(L)'
;ACTFGEQLERHIKPSLARNCSSQMSRRVRRTNSLVNSQAGVSNSGMTAKRKKTNRSKTTGGFVYLLTNAAMPGLVKIGMTRRHPLERVRELNSTTSLPFPFRIVAAVETQNAVALEKSIHQALSGKRVNDRREFFRVSIPEAEGVMSAAAHRKRATPVRSFKSKPRRSRAKSRRRRRPKGRSFESLFAVAFVASSILLIEHLNPGTFFMVRNLMVRISALFG
;
A
#
# COMPACT_ATOMS: atom_id res chain seq x y z
N ALA A 1 -60.71 22.30 53.30
CA ALA A 1 -60.96 21.16 52.39
C ALA A 1 -59.59 20.66 51.93
N CYS A 2 -59.05 19.55 52.46
CA CYS A 2 -59.36 18.15 52.08
C CYS A 2 -59.14 17.96 50.57
N THR A 3 -58.28 17.09 50.04
CA THR A 3 -57.75 15.80 50.54
C THR A 3 -56.71 15.22 49.56
N PHE A 4 -55.83 14.36 50.11
CA PHE A 4 -55.32 13.08 49.54
C PHE A 4 -54.17 13.10 48.51
N GLY A 5 -53.06 12.36 48.66
CA GLY A 5 -52.59 11.42 49.71
C GLY A 5 -51.05 11.37 49.70
N GLU A 6 -50.32 11.15 50.79
CA GLU A 6 -50.25 9.94 51.65
C GLU A 6 -50.01 8.67 50.82
N GLN A 7 -49.02 7.81 51.04
CA GLN A 7 -48.07 7.49 52.11
C GLN A 7 -46.90 6.74 51.40
N LEU A 8 -45.64 6.68 51.86
CA LEU A 8 -45.24 5.81 52.96
C LEU A 8 -43.71 5.95 53.21
N GLU A 9 -43.33 6.74 54.23
CA GLU A 9 -42.05 6.62 54.92
C GLU A 9 -42.35 6.49 56.42
N ARG A 10 -41.94 5.39 57.04
CA ARG A 10 -41.90 5.25 58.51
C ARG A 10 -40.91 4.16 58.91
N HIS A 11 -39.83 4.58 59.59
CA HIS A 11 -39.22 4.00 60.81
C HIS A 11 -37.94 4.83 61.13
N ILE A 12 -37.95 5.88 61.98
CA ILE A 12 -37.82 5.87 63.48
C ILE A 12 -36.52 5.16 63.91
N LYS A 13 -35.48 5.73 64.55
CA LYS A 13 -35.22 6.97 65.35
C LYS A 13 -33.70 7.27 65.41
N PRO A 14 -33.27 8.53 65.58
CA PRO A 14 -31.92 8.91 66.02
C PRO A 14 -31.89 9.21 67.53
N SER A 15 -30.89 8.74 68.27
CA SER A 15 -30.66 9.19 69.64
C SER A 15 -29.19 9.10 70.06
N LEU A 16 -28.77 10.18 70.72
CA LEU A 16 -27.63 10.33 71.64
C LEU A 16 -26.36 10.96 71.07
N ALA A 17 -26.44 12.29 71.02
CA ALA A 17 -25.36 13.23 71.26
C ALA A 17 -24.67 13.04 72.63
N ARG A 18 -23.49 13.68 72.76
CA ARG A 18 -22.71 14.03 73.97
C ARG A 18 -21.71 12.95 74.43
N ASN A 19 -20.43 13.20 74.75
CA ASN A 19 -19.79 14.42 75.25
C ASN A 19 -18.28 14.48 74.96
N CYS A 20 -17.79 15.71 74.84
CA CYS A 20 -16.40 16.13 74.81
C CYS A 20 -15.87 16.36 76.25
N SER A 21 -14.55 16.23 76.40
CA SER A 21 -13.66 16.82 77.43
C SER A 21 -13.91 16.54 78.92
N SER A 22 -12.96 15.86 79.58
CA SER A 22 -12.16 16.41 80.70
C SER A 22 -11.35 15.31 81.41
N GLN A 23 -10.23 15.72 82.02
CA GLN A 23 -9.38 14.99 82.99
C GLN A 23 -8.05 14.37 82.49
N MET A 24 -7.12 15.24 82.11
CA MET A 24 -5.87 15.52 82.84
C MET A 24 -5.32 14.47 83.86
N SER A 25 -4.08 14.03 83.60
CA SER A 25 -2.98 13.68 84.53
C SER A 25 -2.98 12.39 85.37
N ARG A 26 -1.96 11.53 85.10
CA ARG A 26 -1.09 10.73 86.04
C ARG A 26 -0.09 9.92 85.19
N ARG A 27 1.12 10.40 84.90
CA ARG A 27 2.40 10.24 85.64
C ARG A 27 2.88 8.78 85.82
N VAL A 28 3.87 8.41 84.99
CA VAL A 28 5.10 7.62 85.28
C VAL A 28 4.97 6.13 85.62
N ARG A 29 5.51 5.27 84.74
CA ARG A 29 6.51 4.23 85.10
C ARG A 29 7.19 3.57 83.88
N ARG A 30 8.53 3.67 83.90
CA ARG A 30 9.53 2.63 83.53
C ARG A 30 9.89 2.40 82.05
N THR A 31 10.95 3.11 81.65
CA THR A 31 12.22 2.59 81.12
C THR A 31 12.30 1.09 80.79
N ASN A 32 12.77 0.78 79.57
CA ASN A 32 13.96 -0.06 79.41
C ASN A 32 14.62 0.22 78.05
N SER A 33 15.63 1.09 78.13
CA SER A 33 16.79 1.11 77.23
C SER A 33 17.73 -0.06 77.57
N LEU A 34 18.41 -0.60 76.55
CA LEU A 34 19.68 -1.32 76.64
C LEU A 34 19.65 -2.74 77.24
N VAL A 35 19.45 -3.77 76.41
CA VAL A 35 20.42 -4.89 76.22
C VAL A 35 20.09 -5.58 74.88
N ASN A 36 20.93 -5.38 73.87
CA ASN A 36 21.41 -6.41 72.93
C ASN A 36 22.19 -5.74 71.80
N SER A 37 23.45 -5.45 72.09
CA SER A 37 24.52 -5.39 71.10
C SER A 37 24.88 -6.82 70.70
N GLN A 38 25.26 -6.99 69.43
CA GLN A 38 26.02 -8.12 68.87
C GLN A 38 25.29 -9.44 68.62
N ALA A 39 24.79 -9.62 67.39
CA ALA A 39 25.29 -10.64 66.46
C ALA A 39 24.42 -10.64 65.18
N GLY A 40 25.07 -10.59 64.02
CA GLY A 40 24.40 -10.87 62.74
C GLY A 40 24.46 -9.75 61.70
N VAL A 41 25.69 -9.37 61.31
CA VAL A 41 25.95 -8.78 60.00
C VAL A 41 25.50 -9.80 58.94
N SER A 42 24.28 -9.65 58.44
CA SER A 42 23.83 -10.33 57.23
C SER A 42 23.82 -9.31 56.11
N ASN A 43 24.86 -9.39 55.27
CA ASN A 43 24.98 -8.69 54.01
C ASN A 43 23.79 -9.07 53.11
N SER A 44 22.67 -8.36 53.25
CA SER A 44 21.63 -8.33 52.24
C SER A 44 22.14 -7.42 51.12
N GLY A 45 22.93 -8.02 50.24
CA GLY A 45 23.44 -7.36 49.04
C GLY A 45 22.30 -6.66 48.32
N MET A 46 22.32 -5.33 48.35
CA MET A 46 21.67 -4.48 47.37
C MET A 46 22.28 -4.82 46.01
N THR A 47 21.87 -5.94 45.43
CA THR A 47 22.03 -6.19 44.01
C THR A 47 21.08 -5.20 43.34
N ALA A 48 21.58 -4.00 43.09
CA ALA A 48 20.99 -3.09 42.13
C ALA A 48 21.00 -3.86 40.81
N LYS A 49 19.92 -4.62 40.57
CA LYS A 49 19.66 -5.35 39.35
C LYS A 49 19.44 -4.28 38.31
N ARG A 50 20.55 -3.80 37.76
CA ARG A 50 20.66 -2.79 36.72
C ARG A 50 19.68 -3.23 35.65
N LYS A 51 18.49 -2.59 35.61
CA LYS A 51 17.52 -2.75 34.53
C LYS A 51 18.34 -2.50 33.28
N LYS A 52 18.72 -3.57 32.59
CA LYS A 52 19.34 -3.50 31.28
C LYS A 52 18.31 -2.75 30.47
N THR A 53 18.49 -1.44 30.30
CA THR A 53 17.68 -0.63 29.41
C THR A 53 17.83 -1.35 28.09
N ASN A 54 16.79 -2.05 27.66
CA ASN A 54 16.78 -2.80 26.41
C ASN A 54 17.13 -1.79 25.34
N ARG A 55 18.41 -1.70 24.94
CA ARG A 55 18.81 -0.98 23.75
C ARG A 55 18.08 -1.72 22.65
N SER A 56 16.96 -1.17 22.22
CA SER A 56 16.20 -1.69 21.10
C SER A 56 17.20 -1.79 19.96
N LYS A 57 17.61 -3.01 19.59
CA LYS A 57 18.40 -3.22 18.38
C LYS A 57 17.67 -2.48 17.27
N THR A 58 18.28 -1.42 16.75
CA THR A 58 17.71 -0.59 15.69
C THR A 58 17.54 -1.49 14.48
N THR A 59 16.32 -1.99 14.29
CA THR A 59 15.96 -2.83 13.15
C THR A 59 15.45 -1.89 12.09
N GLY A 60 16.39 -1.17 11.47
CA GLY A 60 16.13 -0.31 10.33
C GLY A 60 15.51 -1.10 9.19
N GLY A 61 14.63 -0.46 8.44
CA GLY A 61 13.94 -1.08 7.32
C GLY A 61 12.76 -0.27 6.82
N PHE A 62 11.86 -0.96 6.11
CA PHE A 62 10.68 -0.40 5.49
C PHE A 62 9.42 -1.04 6.06
N VAL A 63 8.39 -0.23 6.26
CA VAL A 63 7.01 -0.68 6.49
C VAL A 63 6.21 -0.38 5.24
N TYR A 64 5.41 -1.32 4.77
CA TYR A 64 4.69 -1.21 3.50
C TYR A 64 3.24 -1.68 3.59
N LEU A 65 2.42 -1.14 2.68
CA LEU A 65 1.04 -1.55 2.43
C LEU A 65 0.95 -2.31 1.12
N LEU A 66 0.40 -3.52 1.16
CA LEU A 66 0.11 -4.33 -0.02
C LEU A 66 -1.38 -4.51 -0.21
N THR A 67 -1.80 -4.54 -1.47
CA THR A 67 -3.15 -4.90 -1.88
C THR A 67 -3.12 -6.00 -2.93
N ASN A 68 -4.20 -6.75 -3.02
CA ASN A 68 -4.37 -7.81 -4.02
C ASN A 68 -5.72 -7.62 -4.71
N ALA A 69 -5.74 -7.73 -6.04
CA ALA A 69 -6.97 -7.62 -6.84
C ALA A 69 -7.99 -8.73 -6.50
N ALA A 70 -7.54 -9.90 -6.05
CA ALA A 70 -8.43 -11.00 -5.64
C ALA A 70 -9.19 -10.71 -4.32
N MET A 71 -8.72 -9.74 -3.54
CA MET A 71 -9.19 -9.46 -2.18
C MET A 71 -9.45 -7.96 -2.03
N PRO A 72 -10.53 -7.42 -2.63
CA PRO A 72 -10.86 -6.01 -2.54
C PRO A 72 -11.18 -5.62 -1.09
N GLY A 73 -10.77 -4.40 -0.69
CA GLY A 73 -10.99 -3.89 0.67
C GLY A 73 -10.10 -4.49 1.76
N LEU A 74 -9.16 -5.37 1.38
CA LEU A 74 -8.18 -5.97 2.29
C LEU A 74 -6.78 -5.43 2.01
N VAL A 75 -6.14 -4.92 3.06
CA VAL A 75 -4.77 -4.41 3.02
C VAL A 75 -3.90 -5.29 3.91
N LYS A 76 -2.76 -5.73 3.37
CA LYS A 76 -1.70 -6.36 4.15
C LYS A 76 -0.67 -5.32 4.56
N ILE A 77 -0.38 -5.26 5.86
CA ILE A 77 0.63 -4.37 6.43
C ILE A 77 1.77 -5.24 6.93
N GLY A 78 2.99 -4.96 6.49
CA GLY A 78 4.16 -5.70 6.95
C GLY A 78 5.43 -4.87 6.88
N MET A 79 6.49 -5.41 7.44
CA MET A 79 7.83 -4.82 7.39
C MET A 79 8.86 -5.69 6.69
N THR A 80 9.94 -5.06 6.25
CA THR A 80 11.10 -5.71 5.65
C THR A 80 12.36 -4.92 5.98
N ARG A 81 13.50 -5.61 6.08
CA ARG A 81 14.81 -4.95 6.19
C ARG A 81 15.38 -4.55 4.83
N ARG A 82 15.01 -5.28 3.78
CA ARG A 82 15.40 -5.05 2.38
C ARG A 82 14.40 -4.14 1.67
N HIS A 83 14.69 -3.73 0.44
CA HIS A 83 13.77 -2.89 -0.33
C HIS A 83 12.40 -3.57 -0.54
N PRO A 84 11.26 -2.87 -0.35
CA PRO A 84 9.92 -3.50 -0.38
C PRO A 84 9.55 -4.10 -1.75
N LEU A 85 10.10 -3.59 -2.85
CA LEU A 85 9.90 -4.17 -4.19
C LEU A 85 10.45 -5.60 -4.31
N GLU A 86 11.58 -5.90 -3.67
CA GLU A 86 12.16 -7.25 -3.69
C GLU A 86 11.26 -8.22 -2.93
N ARG A 87 10.81 -7.81 -1.74
CA ARG A 87 9.92 -8.63 -0.91
C ARG A 87 8.61 -8.95 -1.63
N VAL A 88 8.04 -7.98 -2.37
CA VAL A 88 6.83 -8.22 -3.16
C VAL A 88 7.08 -9.16 -4.34
N ARG A 89 8.24 -9.08 -4.99
CA ARG A 89 8.58 -10.06 -6.05
C ARG A 89 8.62 -11.47 -5.49
N GLU A 90 9.25 -11.70 -4.34
CA GLU A 90 9.29 -13.01 -3.68
C GLU A 90 7.89 -13.53 -3.35
N LEU A 91 7.03 -12.68 -2.77
CA LEU A 91 5.65 -13.04 -2.44
C LEU A 91 4.85 -13.41 -3.70
N ASN A 92 5.09 -12.71 -4.81
CA ASN A 92 4.41 -12.95 -6.08
C ASN A 92 4.94 -14.17 -6.84
N SER A 93 6.16 -14.64 -6.54
CA SER A 93 6.70 -15.89 -7.10
C SER A 93 6.04 -17.14 -6.55
N THR A 94 5.24 -17.03 -5.48
CA THR A 94 4.57 -18.17 -4.86
C THR A 94 3.28 -18.50 -5.62
N THR A 95 3.12 -19.76 -6.07
CA THR A 95 1.97 -20.24 -6.86
C THR A 95 0.63 -20.21 -6.12
N SER A 96 0.64 -19.98 -4.81
CA SER A 96 -0.55 -20.06 -3.95
C SER A 96 -1.51 -18.87 -4.04
N LEU A 97 -1.24 -17.86 -4.89
CA LEU A 97 -2.08 -16.68 -5.03
C LEU A 97 -2.55 -16.49 -6.47
N PRO A 98 -3.86 -16.26 -6.71
CA PRO A 98 -4.39 -16.12 -8.07
C PRO A 98 -3.96 -14.81 -8.75
N PHE A 99 -3.71 -13.76 -7.97
CA PHE A 99 -3.28 -12.45 -8.46
C PHE A 99 -2.09 -11.92 -7.65
N PRO A 100 -1.17 -11.16 -8.28
CA PRO A 100 0.00 -10.63 -7.60
C PRO A 100 -0.35 -9.48 -6.66
N PHE A 101 0.37 -9.38 -5.55
CA PHE A 101 0.37 -8.21 -4.68
C PHE A 101 0.95 -6.99 -5.37
N ARG A 102 0.34 -5.84 -5.08
CA ARG A 102 0.83 -4.51 -5.46
C ARG A 102 1.19 -3.71 -4.22
N ILE A 103 2.32 -3.00 -4.28
CA ILE A 103 2.68 -2.02 -3.26
C ILE A 103 1.83 -0.78 -3.49
N VAL A 104 1.16 -0.34 -2.45
CA VAL A 104 0.37 0.89 -2.46
C VAL A 104 1.20 2.02 -1.88
N ALA A 105 1.83 1.78 -0.73
CA ALA A 105 2.68 2.77 -0.07
C ALA A 105 3.78 2.09 0.75
N ALA A 106 4.89 2.80 0.98
CA ALA A 106 5.94 2.37 1.87
C ALA A 106 6.59 3.55 2.60
N VAL A 107 7.11 3.28 3.79
CA VAL A 107 7.81 4.21 4.69
C VAL A 107 9.14 3.59 5.09
N GLU A 108 10.20 4.38 5.08
CA GLU A 108 11.51 3.99 5.60
C GLU A 108 11.68 4.50 7.04
N THR A 109 12.20 3.65 7.91
CA THR A 109 12.36 3.98 9.33
C THR A 109 13.57 3.28 9.93
N GLN A 110 14.18 3.92 10.93
CA GLN A 110 15.27 3.32 11.71
C GLN A 110 14.80 2.19 12.64
N ASN A 111 13.48 2.11 12.89
CA ASN A 111 12.89 1.08 13.74
C ASN A 111 11.57 0.58 13.14
N ALA A 112 11.68 -0.33 12.17
CA ALA A 112 10.54 -0.88 11.43
C ALA A 112 9.59 -1.67 12.31
N VAL A 113 10.12 -2.44 13.26
CA VAL A 113 9.32 -3.26 14.20
C VAL A 113 8.43 -2.37 15.07
N ALA A 114 8.98 -1.28 15.61
CA ALA A 114 8.20 -0.36 16.44
C ALA A 114 7.12 0.38 15.64
N LEU A 115 7.43 0.78 14.41
CA LEU A 115 6.47 1.45 13.53
C LEU A 115 5.33 0.50 13.12
N GLU A 116 5.65 -0.70 12.67
CA GLU A 116 4.67 -1.75 12.32
C GLU A 116 3.73 -2.04 13.49
N LYS A 117 4.28 -2.30 14.68
CA LYS A 117 3.49 -2.56 15.88
C LYS A 117 2.52 -1.41 16.18
N SER A 118 2.96 -0.16 16.04
CA SER A 118 2.10 1.00 16.29
C SER A 118 0.95 1.10 15.28
N ILE A 119 1.19 0.74 14.02
CA ILE A 119 0.15 0.73 12.97
C ILE A 119 -0.83 -0.42 13.22
N HIS A 120 -0.33 -1.61 13.55
CA HIS A 120 -1.18 -2.77 13.88
C HIS A 120 -2.05 -2.49 15.11
N GLN A 121 -1.54 -1.79 16.11
CA GLN A 121 -2.31 -1.38 17.29
C GLN A 121 -3.41 -0.39 16.92
N ALA A 122 -3.10 0.62 16.09
CA ALA A 122 -4.08 1.60 15.62
C ALA A 122 -5.19 0.96 14.77
N LEU A 123 -4.89 -0.12 14.04
CA LEU A 123 -5.85 -0.83 13.19
C LEU A 123 -6.37 -2.15 13.79
N SER A 124 -6.12 -2.39 15.08
CA SER A 124 -6.48 -3.65 15.74
C SER A 124 -7.96 -4.01 15.59
N GLY A 125 -8.86 -3.05 15.74
CA GLY A 125 -10.31 -3.26 15.55
C GLY A 125 -10.75 -3.59 14.12
N LYS A 126 -9.86 -3.44 13.13
CA LYS A 126 -10.11 -3.74 11.71
C LYS A 126 -9.37 -4.99 11.23
N ARG A 127 -8.71 -5.71 12.13
CA ARG A 127 -7.94 -6.92 11.80
C ARG A 127 -8.90 -8.07 11.50
N VAL A 128 -8.64 -8.80 10.41
CA VAL A 128 -9.52 -9.92 9.99
C VAL A 128 -9.24 -11.18 10.78
N ASN A 129 -7.97 -11.42 11.11
CA ASN A 129 -7.52 -12.57 11.86
C ASN A 129 -6.30 -12.18 12.69
N ASP A 130 -6.33 -12.46 13.99
CA ASP A 130 -5.26 -12.08 14.92
C ASP A 130 -3.91 -12.73 14.59
N ARG A 131 -3.92 -13.89 13.92
CA ARG A 131 -2.71 -14.57 13.49
C ARG A 131 -2.13 -14.02 12.19
N ARG A 132 -2.91 -13.25 11.42
CA ARG A 132 -2.50 -12.73 10.11
C ARG A 132 -2.46 -11.21 10.10
N GLU A 133 -1.71 -10.63 9.19
CA GLU A 133 -1.51 -9.17 9.12
C GLU A 133 -2.40 -8.54 8.04
N PHE A 134 -3.66 -8.96 7.97
CA PHE A 134 -4.66 -8.45 7.03
C PHE A 134 -5.70 -7.62 7.77
N PHE A 135 -6.00 -6.46 7.21
CA PHE A 135 -6.91 -5.48 7.79
C PHE A 135 -8.00 -5.11 6.77
N ARG A 136 -9.26 -5.06 7.22
CA ARG A 136 -10.42 -4.55 6.47
C ARG A 136 -10.44 -3.03 6.59
N VAL A 137 -9.72 -2.37 5.70
CA VAL A 137 -9.49 -0.92 5.74
C VAL A 137 -9.36 -0.39 4.32
N SER A 138 -9.84 0.84 4.08
CA SER A 138 -9.62 1.50 2.79
C SER A 138 -8.15 1.89 2.64
N ILE A 139 -7.65 1.93 1.40
CA ILE A 139 -6.30 2.41 1.10
C ILE A 139 -6.00 3.80 1.69
N PRO A 140 -6.83 4.84 1.46
CA PRO A 140 -6.52 6.17 1.97
C PRO A 140 -6.51 6.22 3.50
N GLU A 141 -7.37 5.44 4.16
CA GLU A 141 -7.38 5.35 5.61
C GLU A 141 -6.09 4.69 6.14
N ALA A 142 -5.66 3.58 5.52
CA ALA A 142 -4.42 2.90 5.90
C ALA A 142 -3.19 3.80 5.68
N GLU A 143 -3.15 4.56 4.58
CA GLU A 143 -2.11 5.56 4.32
C GLU A 143 -2.12 6.68 5.36
N GLY A 144 -3.29 7.18 5.75
CA GLY A 144 -3.44 8.20 6.79
C GLY A 144 -2.90 7.73 8.15
N VAL A 145 -3.28 6.52 8.58
CA VAL A 145 -2.79 5.93 9.84
C VAL A 145 -1.29 5.72 9.80
N MET A 146 -0.77 5.20 8.69
CA MET A 146 0.68 5.00 8.51
C MET A 146 1.44 6.33 8.50
N SER A 147 0.91 7.37 7.86
CA SER A 147 1.50 8.71 7.85
C SER A 147 1.56 9.29 9.27
N ALA A 148 0.45 9.22 10.02
CA ALA A 148 0.41 9.68 11.41
C ALA A 148 1.37 8.89 12.32
N ALA A 149 1.53 7.58 12.10
CA ALA A 149 2.51 6.78 12.81
C ALA A 149 3.96 7.13 12.42
N ALA A 150 4.22 7.37 11.13
CA ALA A 150 5.52 7.77 10.61
C ALA A 150 5.98 9.11 11.19
N HIS A 151 5.11 10.12 11.23
CA HIS A 151 5.38 11.41 11.83
C HIS A 151 5.76 11.29 13.32
N ARG A 152 4.98 10.53 14.10
CA ARG A 152 5.27 10.30 15.53
C ARG A 152 6.61 9.60 15.79
N LYS A 153 7.07 8.77 14.85
CA LYS A 153 8.31 7.99 14.98
C LYS A 153 9.50 8.59 14.22
N ARG A 154 9.37 9.82 13.69
CA ARG A 154 10.42 10.49 12.89
C ARG A 154 10.91 9.65 11.70
N ALA A 155 9.99 8.92 11.06
CA ALA A 155 10.27 8.15 9.86
C ALA A 155 10.19 9.03 8.60
N THR A 156 10.64 8.51 7.45
CA THR A 156 10.51 9.24 6.18
C THR A 156 9.03 9.42 5.79
N PRO A 157 8.71 10.46 5.01
CA PRO A 157 7.35 10.63 4.51
C PRO A 157 6.90 9.42 3.69
N VAL A 158 5.62 9.07 3.81
CA VAL A 158 5.00 7.95 3.09
C VAL A 158 5.17 8.13 1.59
N ARG A 159 5.76 7.14 0.92
CA ARG A 159 5.90 7.12 -0.54
C ARG A 159 4.79 6.27 -1.15
N SER A 160 3.82 6.92 -1.77
CA SER A 160 2.74 6.25 -2.51
C SER A 160 3.23 5.76 -3.88
N PHE A 161 3.03 4.48 -4.18
CA PHE A 161 3.32 3.87 -5.48
C PHE A 161 2.05 3.86 -6.32
N LYS A 162 1.75 4.98 -6.98
CA LYS A 162 0.67 5.01 -7.97
C LYS A 162 1.07 4.10 -9.13
N SER A 163 0.29 3.04 -9.38
CA SER A 163 0.46 2.26 -10.59
C SER A 163 0.21 3.18 -11.77
N LYS A 164 1.23 3.42 -12.60
CA LYS A 164 1.00 4.09 -13.89
C LYS A 164 -0.10 3.28 -14.60
N PRO A 165 -1.16 3.93 -15.13
CA PRO A 165 -2.08 3.21 -15.98
C PRO A 165 -1.23 2.53 -17.05
N ARG A 166 -1.39 1.22 -17.23
CA ARG A 166 -0.78 0.52 -18.35
C ARG A 166 -1.28 1.28 -19.57
N ARG A 167 -0.45 2.17 -20.13
CA ARG A 167 -0.69 2.72 -21.47
C ARG A 167 -0.85 1.48 -22.31
N SER A 168 -2.07 1.19 -22.76
CA SER A 168 -2.32 0.17 -23.75
C SER A 168 -1.33 0.50 -24.84
N ARG A 169 -0.32 -0.36 -24.98
CA ARG A 169 0.69 -0.27 -26.02
C ARG A 169 -0.09 -0.66 -27.28
N ALA A 170 -0.95 0.26 -27.74
CA ALA A 170 -1.50 0.22 -29.07
C ALA A 170 -0.24 0.17 -29.92
N LYS A 171 0.05 -1.02 -30.45
CA LYS A 171 0.98 -1.16 -31.55
C LYS A 171 0.43 -0.18 -32.57
N SER A 172 1.04 1.00 -32.66
CA SER A 172 0.91 1.79 -33.86
C SER A 172 1.41 0.82 -34.93
N ARG A 173 0.46 0.21 -35.65
CA ARG A 173 0.74 -0.36 -36.95
C ARG A 173 1.25 0.86 -37.69
N ARG A 174 2.58 1.06 -37.69
CA ARG A 174 3.25 1.90 -38.68
C ARG A 174 2.72 1.34 -39.98
N ARG A 175 1.72 2.02 -40.56
CA ARG A 175 1.32 1.79 -41.94
C ARG A 175 2.62 2.02 -42.69
N ARG A 176 3.24 0.93 -43.14
CA ARG A 176 4.37 1.04 -44.07
C ARG A 176 3.78 1.79 -45.25
N ARG A 177 4.17 3.06 -45.42
CA ARG A 177 3.88 3.79 -46.66
C ARG A 177 4.51 2.96 -47.78
N PRO A 178 3.75 2.44 -48.76
CA PRO A 178 4.37 1.84 -49.92
C PRO A 178 5.19 2.95 -50.60
N LYS A 179 6.48 2.67 -50.88
CA LYS A 179 7.30 3.57 -51.71
C LYS A 179 6.58 3.68 -53.06
N GLY A 180 6.20 4.88 -53.44
CA GLY A 180 5.57 5.14 -54.74
C GLY A 180 6.49 4.63 -55.85
N ARG A 181 5.97 3.74 -56.69
CA ARG A 181 6.49 3.62 -58.05
C ARG A 181 6.02 4.86 -58.79
N SER A 182 6.95 5.57 -59.40
CA SER A 182 6.69 6.78 -60.19
C SER A 182 5.55 6.52 -61.18
N PHE A 183 4.54 7.38 -61.13
CA PHE A 183 3.35 7.32 -61.98
C PHE A 183 3.60 7.80 -63.42
N GLU A 184 4.86 7.86 -63.83
CA GLU A 184 5.29 8.43 -65.12
C GLU A 184 5.12 7.44 -66.29
N SER A 185 5.04 6.12 -66.04
CA SER A 185 4.97 5.14 -67.14
C SER A 185 3.57 4.75 -67.58
N LEU A 186 2.54 4.95 -66.73
CA LEU A 186 1.17 4.52 -67.06
C LEU A 186 0.43 5.51 -67.97
N PHE A 187 0.74 6.82 -67.86
CA PHE A 187 0.18 7.81 -68.77
C PHE A 187 0.73 7.67 -70.20
N ALA A 188 2.01 7.34 -70.36
CA ALA A 188 2.62 7.13 -71.67
C ALA A 188 1.98 5.94 -72.43
N VAL A 189 1.74 4.81 -71.74
CA VAL A 189 1.13 3.63 -72.37
C VAL A 189 -0.33 3.88 -72.73
N ALA A 190 -1.09 4.59 -71.90
CA ALA A 190 -2.48 4.95 -72.19
C ALA A 190 -2.58 5.93 -73.38
N PHE A 191 -1.67 6.89 -73.48
CA PHE A 191 -1.67 7.86 -74.59
C PHE A 191 -1.34 7.18 -75.92
N VAL A 192 -0.35 6.27 -75.93
CA VAL A 192 0.02 5.49 -77.13
C VAL A 192 -1.13 4.56 -77.55
N ALA A 193 -1.75 3.84 -76.60
CA ALA A 193 -2.87 2.95 -76.91
C ALA A 193 -4.10 3.71 -77.43
N SER A 194 -4.44 4.86 -76.82
CA SER A 194 -5.55 5.70 -77.27
C SER A 194 -5.29 6.34 -78.64
N SER A 195 -4.03 6.63 -78.97
CA SER A 195 -3.64 7.14 -80.29
C SER A 195 -3.80 6.07 -81.37
N ILE A 196 -3.42 4.82 -81.08
CA ILE A 196 -3.57 3.69 -82.01
C ILE A 196 -5.05 3.38 -82.28
N LEU A 197 -5.88 3.36 -81.24
CA LEU A 197 -7.33 3.17 -81.36
C LEU A 197 -8.03 4.29 -82.14
N LEU A 198 -7.52 5.52 -82.07
CA LEU A 198 -8.06 6.64 -82.86
C LEU A 198 -7.70 6.54 -84.35
N ILE A 199 -6.53 5.96 -84.68
CA ILE A 199 -6.09 5.75 -86.07
C ILE A 199 -6.86 4.58 -86.72
N GLU A 200 -7.24 3.55 -85.95
CA GLU A 200 -8.07 2.44 -86.44
C GLU A 200 -9.47 2.88 -86.87
N HIS A 201 -10.00 3.99 -86.34
CA HIS A 201 -11.35 4.42 -86.68
C HIS A 201 -11.44 5.17 -88.02
N LEU A 202 -10.30 5.53 -88.64
CA LEU A 202 -10.28 6.39 -89.83
C LEU A 202 -9.93 5.67 -91.15
N ASN A 203 -9.37 4.45 -91.17
CA ASN A 203 -9.10 3.73 -92.42
C ASN A 203 -8.96 2.20 -92.22
N PRO A 204 -9.91 1.37 -92.69
CA PRO A 204 -9.84 -0.09 -92.52
C PRO A 204 -8.80 -0.81 -93.41
N GLY A 205 -8.06 -0.09 -94.26
CA GLY A 205 -7.10 -0.66 -95.21
C GLY A 205 -5.65 -0.81 -94.70
N THR A 206 -5.27 -0.18 -93.57
CA THR A 206 -3.88 -0.15 -93.09
C THR A 206 -3.54 -1.23 -92.06
N PHE A 207 -4.53 -2.05 -91.68
CA PHE A 207 -4.41 -3.02 -90.58
C PHE A 207 -3.37 -4.13 -90.83
N PHE A 208 -3.13 -4.51 -92.09
CA PHE A 208 -2.25 -5.64 -92.41
C PHE A 208 -0.76 -5.33 -92.27
N MET A 209 -0.37 -4.04 -92.37
CA MET A 209 1.04 -3.65 -92.42
C MET A 209 1.63 -3.36 -91.03
N VAL A 210 0.82 -2.77 -90.13
CA VAL A 210 1.28 -2.39 -88.77
C VAL A 210 1.40 -3.60 -87.84
N ARG A 211 0.59 -4.63 -88.08
CA ARG A 211 0.58 -5.87 -87.26
C ARG A 211 1.88 -6.68 -87.42
N ASN A 212 2.47 -6.70 -88.61
CA ASN A 212 3.78 -7.33 -88.85
C ASN A 212 4.95 -6.55 -88.23
N LEU A 213 4.83 -5.22 -88.12
CA LEU A 213 5.83 -4.39 -87.45
C LEU A 213 5.79 -4.56 -85.93
N MET A 214 4.60 -4.64 -85.33
CA MET A 214 4.43 -4.88 -83.89
C MET A 214 4.96 -6.25 -83.45
N VAL A 215 4.74 -7.32 -84.24
CA VAL A 215 5.28 -8.66 -83.92
C VAL A 215 6.82 -8.68 -83.95
N ARG A 216 7.46 -7.90 -84.83
CA ARG A 216 8.93 -7.80 -84.89
C ARG A 216 9.53 -7.01 -83.73
N ILE A 217 8.83 -5.99 -83.23
CA ILE A 217 9.30 -5.19 -82.09
C ILE A 217 9.20 -6.01 -80.78
N SER A 218 8.19 -6.86 -80.65
CA SER A 218 8.04 -7.75 -79.48
C SER A 218 9.14 -8.82 -79.37
N ALA A 219 9.82 -9.18 -80.46
CA ALA A 219 10.93 -10.13 -80.44
C ALA A 219 12.28 -9.53 -80.02
N LEU A 220 12.40 -8.20 -79.94
CA LEU A 220 13.64 -7.50 -79.54
C LEU A 220 13.71 -7.17 -78.04
N PHE A 221 12.61 -7.35 -77.30
CA PHE A 221 12.52 -7.05 -75.87
C PHE A 221 12.13 -8.28 -75.01
N GLY A 222 12.20 -9.48 -75.59
CA GLY A 222 12.04 -10.77 -74.91
C GLY A 222 13.37 -11.42 -74.60
#